data_AF-A0A2A5CH77-F1
#
_entry.id   AF-A0A2A5CH77-F1
#
_cell.length_a   1.000
_cell.length_b   1.000
_cell.length_c   1.000
_cell.angle_alpha   90.00
_cell.angle_beta   90.00
_cell.angle_gamma   90.00
#
_symmetry.space_group_name_H-M   'P 1'
#
loop_
_entity.id
_entity.type
_entity.pdbx_description
1 polymer ?
#
loop_
_entity_poly.entity_id
_entity_poly.type
_entity_poly.pdbx_seq_one_letter_code
_entity_poly.pdbx_strand_id
1 'polypeptide(L)'
;MLRYMLDTNICIALLKGRAQKLQNRCNEEAAGLCISSITLYELQTGVEKSRMRVKSQALLHALLANLPVTGFDEAAAVHSGEIRGHLEKQGTPIGPCDTLIAGHARSTGLIIVTDNEKEFRRVDGLIVENWLRV
;
A
#
# COMPACT_ATOMS: atom_id res chain seq x y z
N MET A 1 -9.22 -11.17 10.77
CA MET A 1 -8.54 -9.99 11.35
C MET A 1 -7.54 -9.51 10.32
N LEU A 2 -7.39 -8.20 10.14
CA LEU A 2 -6.43 -7.63 9.17
C LEU A 2 -4.99 -8.02 9.56
N ARG A 3 -4.17 -8.29 8.55
CA ARG A 3 -2.78 -8.72 8.69
C ARG A 3 -1.84 -8.03 7.70
N TYR A 4 -2.34 -7.69 6.52
CA TYR A 4 -1.55 -7.16 5.42
C TYR A 4 -2.14 -5.86 4.90
N MET A 5 -1.28 -4.88 4.64
CA MET A 5 -1.62 -3.66 3.92
C MET A 5 -0.92 -3.68 2.56
N LEU A 6 -1.69 -3.61 1.47
CA LEU A 6 -1.13 -3.57 0.13
C LEU A 6 -0.69 -2.14 -0.22
N ASP A 7 0.53 -2.02 -0.72
CA ASP A 7 1.04 -0.79 -1.31
C ASP A 7 0.40 -0.52 -2.69
N THR A 8 0.50 0.72 -3.17
CA THR A 8 -0.05 1.19 -4.43
C THR A 8 0.50 0.43 -5.62
N ASN A 9 1.80 0.09 -5.62
CA ASN A 9 2.40 -0.67 -6.72
C ASN A 9 1.82 -2.09 -6.85
N ILE A 10 1.49 -2.75 -5.73
CA ILE A 10 0.86 -4.07 -5.71
C ILE A 10 -0.58 -3.99 -6.21
N CYS A 11 -1.32 -2.98 -5.78
CA CYS A 11 -2.67 -2.74 -6.28
C CYS A 11 -2.68 -2.51 -7.80
N ILE A 12 -1.72 -1.74 -8.32
CA ILE A 12 -1.55 -1.53 -9.77
C ILE A 12 -1.19 -2.83 -10.49
N ALA A 13 -0.36 -3.70 -9.89
CA ALA A 13 -0.01 -5.00 -10.46
C ALA A 13 -1.24 -5.92 -10.57
N LEU A 14 -2.07 -5.99 -9.52
CA LEU A 14 -3.34 -6.70 -9.52
C LEU A 14 -4.28 -6.21 -10.63
N LEU A 15 -4.47 -4.90 -10.73
CA LEU A 15 -5.34 -4.28 -11.75
C LEU A 15 -4.87 -4.54 -13.19
N LYS A 16 -3.57 -4.69 -13.40
CA LYS A 16 -2.99 -5.00 -14.72
C LYS A 16 -3.06 -6.50 -15.06
N GLY A 17 -3.59 -7.34 -14.16
CA GLY A 17 -3.64 -8.80 -14.33
C GLY A 17 -2.25 -9.43 -14.39
N ARG A 18 -1.24 -8.78 -13.81
CA ARG A 18 0.15 -9.23 -13.87
C ARG A 18 0.41 -10.13 -12.65
N ALA A 19 0.88 -11.34 -12.92
CA ALA A 19 1.26 -12.39 -11.96
C ALA A 19 0.09 -13.17 -11.31
N GLN A 20 -0.17 -14.37 -11.86
CA GLN A 20 -1.10 -15.35 -11.27
C GLN A 20 -0.77 -15.67 -9.81
N LYS A 21 0.52 -15.73 -9.48
CA LYS A 21 0.97 -15.97 -8.10
C LYS A 21 0.49 -14.90 -7.12
N LEU A 22 0.56 -13.62 -7.52
CA LEU A 22 0.08 -12.51 -6.69
C LEU A 22 -1.43 -12.65 -6.45
N GLN A 23 -2.20 -12.96 -7.50
CA GLN A 23 -3.64 -13.17 -7.37
C GLN A 23 -3.97 -14.35 -6.44
N ASN A 24 -3.27 -15.47 -6.59
CA ASN A 24 -3.47 -16.63 -5.72
C ASN A 24 -3.18 -16.27 -4.26
N ARG A 25 -2.07 -15.57 -4.00
CA ARG A 25 -1.71 -15.14 -2.66
C ARG A 25 -2.74 -14.17 -2.07
N CYS A 26 -3.22 -13.23 -2.87
CA CYS A 26 -4.28 -12.31 -2.44
C CYS A 26 -5.59 -13.05 -2.13
N ASN A 27 -5.93 -14.10 -2.89
CA ASN A 27 -7.11 -14.91 -2.65
C ASN A 27 -6.97 -15.75 -1.36
N GLU A 28 -5.79 -16.33 -1.11
CA GLU A 28 -5.49 -17.07 0.12
C GLU A 28 -5.63 -16.20 1.37
N GLU A 29 -5.12 -14.97 1.30
CA GLU A 29 -5.05 -14.05 2.44
C GLU A 29 -6.22 -13.05 2.46
N ALA A 30 -7.25 -13.23 1.63
CA ALA A 30 -8.27 -12.21 1.34
C ALA A 30 -8.93 -11.60 2.60
N ALA A 31 -9.20 -12.42 3.62
CA ALA A 31 -9.81 -11.98 4.88
C ALA A 31 -8.88 -11.12 5.77
N GLY A 32 -7.59 -11.07 5.45
CA GLY A 32 -6.55 -10.32 6.16
C GLY A 32 -5.98 -9.14 5.38
N LEU A 33 -6.47 -8.86 4.18
CA LEU A 33 -5.96 -7.77 3.33
C LEU A 33 -6.69 -6.46 3.57
N CYS A 34 -5.98 -5.35 3.46
CA CYS A 34 -6.55 -4.01 3.30
C CYS A 34 -5.64 -3.11 2.47
N ILE A 35 -6.11 -1.90 2.19
CA ILE A 35 -5.29 -0.78 1.72
C ILE A 35 -5.48 0.44 2.61
N SER A 36 -4.45 1.29 2.68
CA SER A 36 -4.57 2.61 3.27
C SER A 36 -5.47 3.51 2.42
N SER A 37 -6.21 4.43 3.04
CA SER A 37 -6.88 5.52 2.33
C SER A 37 -5.91 6.38 1.50
N ILE A 38 -4.62 6.39 1.85
CA ILE A 38 -3.56 7.04 1.06
C ILE A 38 -3.32 6.30 -0.27
N THR A 39 -3.29 4.96 -0.24
CA THR A 39 -3.21 4.13 -1.45
C THR A 39 -4.45 4.33 -2.33
N LEU A 40 -5.65 4.42 -1.73
CA LEU A 40 -6.86 4.78 -2.47
C LEU A 40 -6.72 6.16 -3.15
N TYR A 41 -6.18 7.16 -2.45
CA TYR A 41 -5.91 8.49 -3.01
C TYR A 41 -4.99 8.40 -4.24
N GLU A 42 -3.91 7.62 -4.19
CA GLU A 42 -3.00 7.44 -5.32
C GLU A 42 -3.68 6.73 -6.50
N LEU A 43 -4.44 5.66 -6.23
CA LEU A 43 -5.18 4.91 -7.24
C LEU A 43 -6.22 5.80 -7.93
N GLN A 44 -7.02 6.56 -7.16
CA GLN A 44 -8.00 7.49 -7.71
C GLN A 44 -7.32 8.60 -8.51
N THR A 45 -6.20 9.13 -8.04
CA THR A 45 -5.39 10.09 -8.80
C THR A 45 -4.93 9.52 -10.15
N GLY A 46 -4.54 8.23 -10.17
CA GLY A 46 -4.20 7.51 -11.39
C GLY A 46 -5.39 7.36 -12.35
N VAL A 47 -6.59 7.09 -11.82
CA VAL A 47 -7.83 7.03 -12.61
C VAL A 47 -8.14 8.38 -13.26
N GLU A 48 -8.05 9.47 -12.51
CA GLU A 48 -8.32 10.83 -13.01
C GLU A 48 -7.35 11.27 -14.11
N LYS A 49 -6.08 10.83 -14.03
CA LYS A 49 -5.06 11.09 -15.05
C LYS A 49 -5.18 10.19 -16.29
N SER A 50 -6.00 9.14 -16.24
CA SER A 50 -6.08 8.13 -17.30
C SER A 50 -6.86 8.64 -18.53
N ARG A 51 -6.32 8.36 -19.72
CA ARG A 51 -7.07 8.54 -21.00
C ARG A 51 -8.31 7.65 -21.10
N MET A 52 -8.34 6.55 -20.33
CA MET A 52 -9.47 5.62 -20.25
C MET A 52 -10.12 5.67 -18.87
N ARG A 53 -10.51 6.88 -18.42
CA ARG A 53 -11.04 7.13 -17.08
C ARG A 53 -12.18 6.19 -16.68
N VAL A 54 -13.22 6.06 -17.51
CA VAL A 54 -14.38 5.19 -17.23
C VAL A 54 -13.97 3.73 -16.97
N LYS A 55 -13.12 3.17 -17.84
CA LYS A 55 -12.58 1.82 -17.67
C LYS A 55 -11.73 1.70 -16.40
N SER A 56 -10.90 2.70 -16.12
CA SER A 56 -10.01 2.71 -14.96
C SER A 56 -10.80 2.81 -13.65
N GLN A 57 -11.88 3.60 -13.62
CA GLN A 57 -12.79 3.71 -12.48
C GLN A 57 -13.51 2.37 -12.21
N ALA A 58 -13.99 1.69 -13.25
CA ALA A 58 -14.64 0.39 -13.11
C ALA A 58 -13.69 -0.67 -12.53
N LEU A 59 -12.42 -0.67 -12.98
CA LEU A 59 -11.38 -1.54 -12.43
C LEU A 59 -11.08 -1.25 -10.96
N LEU A 60 -10.98 0.03 -10.57
CA LEU A 60 -10.80 0.43 -9.19
C LEU A 60 -11.99 -0.02 -8.31
N HIS A 61 -13.22 0.20 -8.76
CA HIS A 61 -14.41 -0.27 -8.03
C HIS A 61 -14.42 -1.79 -7.83
N ALA A 62 -14.05 -2.55 -8.86
CA ALA A 62 -13.97 -4.01 -8.77
C ALA A 62 -12.90 -4.47 -7.76
N LEU A 63 -11.75 -3.78 -7.69
CA LEU A 63 -10.72 -4.05 -6.69
C LEU A 63 -11.23 -3.78 -5.26
N LEU A 64 -11.86 -2.63 -5.04
CA LEU A 64 -12.35 -2.20 -3.72
C LEU A 64 -13.51 -3.06 -3.19
N ALA A 65 -14.22 -3.78 -4.06
CA ALA A 65 -15.29 -4.68 -3.65
C ALA A 65 -14.81 -5.81 -2.70
N ASN A 66 -13.53 -6.19 -2.78
CA ASN A 66 -12.95 -7.27 -1.97
C ASN A 66 -11.77 -6.81 -1.12
N LEU A 67 -11.41 -5.53 -1.17
CA LEU A 67 -10.22 -4.99 -0.51
C LEU A 67 -10.62 -3.79 0.36
N PRO A 68 -10.82 -4.00 1.67
CA PRO A 68 -11.28 -2.94 2.55
C PRO A 68 -10.25 -1.80 2.64
N VAL A 69 -10.76 -0.58 2.74
CA VAL A 69 -9.95 0.62 2.90
C VAL A 69 -9.94 0.99 4.38
N THR A 70 -8.75 1.09 4.98
CA THR A 70 -8.58 1.60 6.33
C THR A 70 -8.33 3.11 6.30
N GLY A 71 -8.95 3.85 7.21
CA GLY A 71 -8.79 5.30 7.30
C GLY A 71 -7.44 5.67 7.91
N PHE A 72 -6.76 6.66 7.33
CA PHE A 72 -5.56 7.24 7.91
C PHE A 72 -5.93 8.15 9.09
N ASP A 73 -5.62 7.70 10.30
CA ASP A 73 -5.99 8.35 11.56
C ASP A 73 -4.83 9.08 12.24
N GLU A 74 -5.05 9.55 13.48
CA GLU A 74 -4.05 10.26 14.28
C GLU A 74 -2.81 9.39 14.56
N ALA A 75 -2.99 8.11 14.89
CA ALA A 75 -1.88 7.21 15.16
C ALA A 75 -1.02 6.99 13.90
N ALA A 76 -1.67 6.81 12.74
CA ALA A 76 -0.98 6.75 11.46
C ALA A 76 -0.19 8.04 11.17
N ALA A 77 -0.76 9.21 11.47
CA ALA A 77 -0.10 10.51 11.31
C ALA A 77 1.16 10.65 12.19
N VAL A 78 1.05 10.29 13.47
CA VAL A 78 2.18 10.33 14.42
C VAL A 78 3.31 9.42 13.94
N HIS A 79 3.00 8.16 13.63
CA HIS A 79 4.02 7.22 13.14
C HIS A 79 4.66 7.70 11.83
N SER A 80 3.88 8.27 10.91
CA SER A 80 4.41 8.81 9.66
C SER A 80 5.40 9.96 9.88
N GLY A 81 5.08 10.88 10.80
CA GLY A 81 5.94 12.01 11.14
C GLY A 81 7.27 11.57 11.77
N GLU A 82 7.22 10.60 12.67
CA GLU A 82 8.42 9.99 13.26
C GLU A 82 9.33 9.36 12.21
N ILE A 83 8.74 8.55 11.30
CA ILE A 83 9.47 7.92 10.21
C ILE A 83 10.13 8.98 9.33
N ARG A 84 9.35 9.99 8.92
CA ARG A 84 9.84 11.07 8.05
C ARG A 84 11.04 11.76 8.67
N GLY A 85 10.89 12.24 9.90
CA GLY A 85 11.95 12.98 10.59
C GLY A 85 13.17 12.13 10.87
N HIS A 86 13.00 10.84 11.15
CA HIS A 86 14.11 9.90 11.34
C HIS A 86 14.91 9.69 10.05
N LEU A 87 14.24 9.35 8.95
CA LEU A 87 14.88 9.09 7.67
C LEU A 87 15.53 10.33 7.06
N GLU A 88 14.92 11.51 7.21
CA GLU A 88 15.51 12.77 6.76
C GLU A 88 16.80 13.10 7.53
N LYS A 89 16.84 12.90 8.85
CA LYS A 89 18.06 13.06 9.66
C LYS A 89 19.18 12.11 9.25
N GLN A 90 18.83 10.93 8.74
CA GLN A 90 19.79 9.95 8.23
C GLN A 90 20.19 10.18 6.76
N GLY A 91 19.58 11.15 6.07
CA GLY A 91 19.82 11.41 4.65
C GLY A 91 19.29 10.30 3.72
N THR A 92 18.31 9.51 4.16
CA THR A 92 17.74 8.39 3.39
C THR A 92 16.21 8.46 3.24
N PRO A 93 15.63 9.63 2.90
CA PRO A 93 14.18 9.78 2.81
C PRO A 93 13.56 8.80 1.80
N ILE A 94 12.30 8.46 2.03
CA ILE A 94 11.44 7.71 1.11
C ILE A 94 10.35 8.61 0.54
N GLY A 95 9.61 8.12 -0.45
CA GLY A 95 8.49 8.83 -1.06
C GLY A 95 7.52 9.43 -0.02
N PRO A 96 6.91 10.61 -0.28
CA PRO A 96 6.00 11.24 0.69
C PRO A 96 4.76 10.37 0.95
N CYS A 97 4.14 9.78 -0.08
CA CYS A 97 3.03 8.85 0.10
C CYS A 97 3.50 7.54 0.75
N ASP A 98 4.64 6.99 0.32
CA ASP A 98 5.25 5.79 0.92
C ASP A 98 5.51 5.98 2.42
N THR A 99 5.91 7.18 2.84
CA THR A 99 6.05 7.53 4.27
C THR A 99 4.73 7.40 5.02
N LEU A 100 3.64 7.92 4.44
CA LEU A 100 2.31 7.85 5.06
C LEU A 100 1.78 6.41 5.09
N ILE A 101 1.99 5.65 4.03
CA ILE A 101 1.60 4.23 3.95
C ILE A 101 2.40 3.40 4.96
N ALA A 102 3.71 3.62 5.06
CA ALA A 102 4.58 2.97 6.04
C ALA A 102 4.16 3.32 7.48
N GLY A 103 3.86 4.58 7.76
CA GLY A 103 3.39 5.02 9.07
C GLY A 103 2.05 4.39 9.45
N HIS A 104 1.12 4.28 8.51
CA HIS A 104 -0.17 3.64 8.72
C HIS A 104 -0.04 2.13 8.96
N ALA A 105 0.78 1.43 8.18
CA ALA A 105 1.07 0.01 8.42
C ALA A 105 1.74 -0.21 9.78
N ARG A 106 2.70 0.65 10.14
CA ARG A 106 3.41 0.58 11.43
C ARG A 106 2.51 0.87 12.63
N SER A 107 1.61 1.85 12.55
CA SER A 107 0.69 2.18 13.65
C SER A 107 -0.35 1.08 13.91
N THR A 108 -0.68 0.31 12.88
CA THR A 108 -1.67 -0.79 12.94
C THR A 108 -1.03 -2.18 13.11
N GLY A 109 0.31 -2.26 13.12
CA GLY A 109 1.05 -3.53 13.21
C GLY A 109 0.87 -4.44 11.99
N LEU A 110 0.46 -3.89 10.84
CA LEU A 110 0.24 -4.64 9.61
C LEU A 110 1.53 -4.82 8.81
N ILE A 111 1.62 -5.95 8.11
CA ILE A 111 2.71 -6.24 7.18
C ILE A 111 2.47 -5.46 5.89
N ILE A 112 3.43 -4.63 5.46
CA ILE A 112 3.33 -3.95 4.17
C ILE A 112 3.73 -4.91 3.05
N VAL A 113 2.90 -5.04 2.03
CA VAL A 113 3.20 -5.80 0.82
C VAL A 113 3.54 -4.81 -0.29
N THR A 114 4.77 -4.84 -0.79
CA THR A 114 5.29 -3.87 -1.78
C THR A 114 6.37 -4.50 -2.68
N ASP A 115 6.52 -3.99 -3.91
CA ASP A 115 7.72 -4.24 -4.73
C ASP A 115 8.85 -3.22 -4.48
N ASN A 116 8.58 -2.15 -3.71
CA ASN A 116 9.56 -1.11 -3.34
C ASN A 116 10.30 -1.44 -2.03
N GLU A 117 10.72 -2.70 -1.86
CA GLU A 117 11.33 -3.19 -0.61
C GLU A 117 12.51 -2.34 -0.15
N LYS A 118 13.29 -1.78 -1.07
CA LYS A 118 14.49 -0.98 -0.76
C LYS A 118 14.18 0.29 0.02
N GLU A 119 13.02 0.90 -0.21
CA GLU A 119 12.58 2.08 0.53
C GLU A 119 11.93 1.67 1.85
N PHE A 120 10.93 0.78 1.81
CA PHE A 120 10.18 0.37 3.00
C PHE A 120 11.04 -0.33 4.05
N ARG A 121 12.10 -1.06 3.68
CA ARG A 121 13.03 -1.69 4.63
C ARG A 121 13.91 -0.69 5.39
N ARG A 122 13.93 0.59 5.02
CA ARG A 122 14.61 1.64 5.79
C ARG A 122 13.79 2.07 7.01
N VAL A 123 12.51 1.73 7.05
CA VAL A 123 11.60 2.12 8.12
C VAL A 123 11.75 1.15 9.29
N ASP A 124 12.29 1.64 10.40
CA ASP A 124 12.38 0.88 11.63
C ASP A 124 11.01 0.45 12.16
N GLY A 125 10.91 -0.83 12.55
CA GLY A 125 9.70 -1.44 13.10
C GLY A 125 8.64 -1.81 12.06
N LEU A 126 8.96 -1.76 10.77
CA LEU A 126 8.04 -2.16 9.70
C LEU A 126 8.38 -3.56 9.16
N ILE A 127 7.37 -4.43 9.04
CA ILE A 127 7.52 -5.75 8.43
C ILE A 127 7.13 -5.64 6.95
N VAL A 128 8.03 -6.08 6.05
CA VAL A 128 7.91 -5.91 4.60
C VAL A 128 7.92 -7.27 3.90
N GLU A 129 6.92 -7.52 3.07
CA GLU A 129 6.86 -8.67 2.15
C GLU A 129 6.78 -8.21 0.69
N ASN A 130 7.34 -9.00 -0.23
CA ASN A 130 7.21 -8.78 -1.67
C ASN A 130 6.63 -10.03 -2.33
N TRP A 131 5.39 -9.94 -2.81
CA TRP A 131 4.67 -11.07 -3.41
C TRP A 131 4.86 -11.20 -4.93
N LEU A 132 5.63 -10.29 -5.56
CA LEU A 132 5.95 -10.37 -6.98
C LEU A 132 7.22 -11.19 -7.27
N ARG A 133 8.06 -11.44 -6.26
CA ARG A 133 9.37 -12.12 -6.41
C ARG A 133 9.41 -13.56 -5.90
N VAL A 134 8.29 -14.07 -5.38
CA VAL A 134 8.16 -15.44 -4.83
C VAL A 134 7.64 -16.41 -5.89
#